data_AF-A0A6A7A4H3-F1
#
_entry.id   AF-A0A6A7A4H3-F1
#
_cell.length_a   1.000
_cell.length_b   1.000
_cell.length_c   1.000
_cell.angle_alpha   90.00
_cell.angle_beta   90.00
_cell.angle_gamma   90.00
#
_symmetry.space_group_name_H-M   'P 1'
#
loop_
_entity.id
_entity.type
_entity.pdbx_description
1 polymer ?
#
loop_
_entity_poly.entity_id
_entity_poly.type
_entity_poly.pdbx_seq_one_letter_code
_entity_poly.pdbx_strand_id
1 'polypeptide(L)'
;MYVSQSSSPSPEPPTRGWTTAQEHQVLRLRDHDKKPWAEVSSSMKRSVSACQGHYYIMTRAREGALVEWTELLDHRLIDGRRRGLDMKIISEEISIPTHAVQDRWATLLRRHQVPKDVIAMWRRKEEVVWTTVEDEKILGLYLQGHSDEEISKLLKFKNKSKDDMRARRVELVMGSSPLYLKMLGMVGSKETPKTGLEKAMGKKKYSWM
;
A
#
# COMPACT_ATOMS: atom_id res chain seq x y z
N MET A 1 -51.65 28.71 30.81
CA MET A 1 -50.76 29.04 29.68
C MET A 1 -49.60 28.06 29.70
N TYR A 2 -49.60 27.06 28.83
CA TYR A 2 -48.49 26.10 28.73
C TYR A 2 -47.52 26.59 27.66
N VAL A 3 -46.28 26.83 28.07
CA VAL A 3 -45.18 27.27 27.20
C VAL A 3 -44.67 26.03 26.45
N SER A 4 -44.93 25.98 25.15
CA SER A 4 -44.37 24.97 24.25
C SER A 4 -42.85 25.10 24.22
N GLN A 5 -42.15 24.12 24.80
CA GLN A 5 -40.71 23.98 24.65
C GLN A 5 -40.41 23.57 23.21
N SER A 6 -39.84 24.50 22.44
CA SER A 6 -39.24 24.25 21.14
C SER A 6 -38.05 23.30 21.32
N SER A 7 -38.24 22.04 20.93
CA SER A 7 -37.20 21.03 20.90
C SER A 7 -36.15 21.41 19.86
N SER A 8 -35.00 21.90 20.31
CA SER A 8 -33.84 22.12 19.45
C SER A 8 -33.41 20.79 18.80
N PRO A 9 -33.21 20.73 17.48
CA PRO A 9 -32.78 19.50 16.81
C PRO A 9 -31.40 19.07 17.32
N SER A 10 -31.33 17.82 17.76
CA SER A 10 -30.09 17.14 18.17
C SER A 10 -29.06 17.22 17.04
N PRO A 11 -27.78 17.55 17.30
CA PRO A 11 -26.77 17.60 16.25
C PRO A 11 -26.57 16.19 15.69
N GLU A 12 -27.01 16.00 14.44
CA GLU A 12 -26.75 14.77 13.70
C GLU A 12 -25.25 14.45 13.73
N PRO A 13 -24.87 13.17 13.90
CA PRO A 13 -23.47 12.79 13.87
C PRO A 13 -22.85 13.23 12.54
N PRO A 14 -21.68 13.88 12.55
CA PRO A 14 -21.07 14.41 11.34
C PRO A 14 -20.91 13.28 10.33
N THR A 15 -21.52 13.44 9.17
CA THR A 15 -21.40 12.52 8.04
C THR A 15 -19.91 12.32 7.72
N ARG A 16 -19.53 11.05 7.57
CA ARG A 16 -18.12 10.65 7.44
C ARG A 16 -17.42 11.26 6.21
N GLY A 17 -18.20 11.63 5.18
CA GLY A 17 -17.71 12.26 3.95
C GLY A 17 -17.66 13.79 4.03
N TRP A 18 -16.76 14.40 3.25
CA TRP A 18 -16.69 15.85 3.05
C TRP A 18 -17.65 16.25 1.93
N THR A 19 -18.43 17.31 2.15
CA THR A 19 -19.26 17.90 1.09
C THR A 19 -18.52 19.02 0.40
N THR A 20 -18.86 19.33 -0.86
CA THR A 20 -18.25 20.44 -1.62
C THR A 20 -18.36 21.78 -0.89
N ALA A 21 -19.48 22.02 -0.18
CA ALA A 21 -19.64 23.21 0.64
C ALA A 21 -18.64 23.25 1.81
N GLN A 22 -18.40 22.10 2.47
CA GLN A 22 -17.41 21.99 3.54
C GLN A 22 -15.98 22.17 3.01
N GLU A 23 -15.69 21.65 1.83
CA GLU A 23 -14.41 21.81 1.14
C GLU A 23 -14.10 23.28 0.86
N HIS A 24 -15.03 23.99 0.24
CA HIS A 24 -14.91 25.42 -0.03
C HIS A 24 -14.76 26.23 1.27
N GLN A 25 -15.49 25.84 2.32
CA GLN A 25 -15.39 26.52 3.62
C GLN A 25 -13.99 26.35 4.24
N VAL A 26 -13.41 25.15 4.19
CA VAL A 26 -12.04 24.92 4.69
C VAL A 26 -11.01 25.73 3.90
N LEU A 27 -11.11 25.73 2.57
CA LEU A 27 -10.22 26.52 1.71
C LEU A 27 -10.35 28.01 2.02
N ARG A 28 -11.57 28.55 2.13
CA ARG A 28 -11.79 29.96 2.48
C ARG A 28 -11.19 30.30 3.84
N LEU A 29 -11.51 29.54 4.88
CA LEU A 29 -11.02 29.82 6.25
C LEU A 29 -9.49 29.78 6.31
N ARG A 30 -8.85 28.91 5.52
CA ARG A 30 -7.41 28.74 5.53
C ARG A 30 -6.67 29.70 4.60
N ASP A 31 -7.09 29.81 3.35
CA ASP A 31 -6.40 30.57 2.31
C ASP A 31 -6.72 32.04 2.33
N HIS A 32 -7.99 32.39 2.56
CA HIS A 32 -8.46 33.76 2.54
C HIS A 32 -8.40 34.38 3.94
N ASP A 33 -9.03 33.74 4.93
CA ASP A 33 -9.15 34.29 6.27
C ASP A 33 -7.91 34.03 7.16
N LYS A 34 -6.94 33.24 6.65
CA LYS A 34 -5.68 32.86 7.32
C LYS A 34 -5.84 32.31 8.74
N LYS A 35 -6.97 31.67 9.06
CA LYS A 35 -7.25 31.19 10.41
C LYS A 35 -6.34 30.04 10.83
N PRO A 36 -5.98 29.94 12.12
CA PRO A 36 -5.25 28.80 12.65
C PRO A 36 -6.12 27.55 12.66
N TRP A 37 -5.49 26.37 12.60
CA TRP A 37 -6.21 25.10 12.46
C TRP A 37 -7.20 24.80 13.59
N ALA A 38 -6.95 25.29 14.81
CA ALA A 38 -7.87 25.15 15.95
C ALA A 38 -9.21 25.91 15.74
N GLU A 39 -9.17 27.06 15.07
CA GLU A 39 -10.38 27.82 14.72
C GLU A 39 -11.11 27.20 13.52
N VAL A 40 -10.34 26.69 12.54
CA VAL A 40 -10.91 25.95 11.41
C VAL A 40 -11.63 24.70 11.90
N SER A 41 -11.02 23.90 12.79
CA SER A 41 -11.66 22.71 13.37
C SER A 41 -12.94 23.05 14.12
N SER A 42 -12.92 24.12 14.90
CA SER A 42 -14.09 24.59 15.65
C SER A 42 -15.22 25.02 14.71
N SER A 43 -14.89 25.75 13.63
CA SER A 43 -15.86 26.21 12.63
C SER A 43 -16.46 25.04 11.82
N MET A 44 -15.64 24.04 11.51
CA MET A 44 -16.04 22.86 10.73
C MET A 44 -16.68 21.75 11.58
N LYS A 45 -16.66 21.86 12.91
CA LYS A 45 -17.06 20.81 13.86
C LYS A 45 -16.40 19.45 13.56
N ARG A 46 -15.12 19.47 13.18
CA ARG A 46 -14.29 18.30 12.87
C ARG A 46 -12.96 18.40 13.59
N SER A 47 -12.23 17.28 13.73
CA SER A 47 -10.90 17.31 14.36
C SER A 47 -9.89 18.11 13.53
N VAL A 48 -8.91 18.71 14.19
CA VAL A 48 -7.79 19.43 13.53
C VAL A 48 -7.11 18.57 12.48
N SER A 49 -6.79 17.32 12.83
CA SER A 49 -6.15 16.35 11.93
C SER A 49 -7.00 16.07 10.68
N ALA A 50 -8.33 15.91 10.84
CA ALA A 50 -9.21 15.70 9.70
C ALA A 50 -9.23 16.91 8.75
N CYS A 51 -9.32 18.14 9.30
CA CYS A 51 -9.29 19.36 8.50
C CYS A 51 -7.95 19.54 7.77
N GLN A 52 -6.83 19.30 8.46
CA GLN A 52 -5.48 19.40 7.88
C GLN A 52 -5.29 18.37 6.76
N GLY A 53 -5.63 17.11 7.02
CA GLY A 53 -5.52 16.02 6.05
C GLY A 53 -6.35 16.30 4.81
N HIS A 54 -7.61 16.72 4.98
CA HIS A 54 -8.49 17.00 3.85
C HIS A 54 -8.05 18.23 3.06
N TYR A 55 -7.67 19.31 3.74
CA TYR A 55 -7.10 20.49 3.08
C TYR A 55 -5.88 20.12 2.24
N TYR A 56 -4.98 19.31 2.79
CA TYR A 56 -3.78 18.89 2.08
C TYR A 56 -4.09 18.05 0.83
N ILE A 57 -5.10 17.18 0.90
CA ILE A 57 -5.59 16.42 -0.25
C ILE A 57 -6.14 17.37 -1.32
N MET A 58 -6.96 18.36 -0.94
CA MET A 58 -7.52 19.33 -1.87
C MET A 58 -6.44 20.21 -2.53
N THR A 59 -5.48 20.71 -1.78
CA THR A 59 -4.39 21.53 -2.33
C THR A 59 -3.51 20.71 -3.26
N ARG A 60 -3.18 19.46 -2.91
CA ARG A 60 -2.46 18.54 -3.80
C ARG A 60 -3.25 18.24 -5.08
N ALA A 61 -4.55 17.97 -4.96
CA ALA A 61 -5.39 17.72 -6.14
C ALA A 61 -5.43 18.95 -7.06
N ARG A 62 -5.49 20.15 -6.50
CA ARG A 62 -5.45 21.41 -7.26
C ARG A 62 -4.09 21.63 -7.93
N GLU A 63 -2.99 21.45 -7.21
CA GLU A 63 -1.63 21.59 -7.75
C GLU A 63 -1.37 20.58 -8.87
N GLY A 64 -1.78 19.32 -8.70
CA GLY A 64 -1.66 18.29 -9.71
C GLY A 64 -2.58 18.50 -10.93
N ALA A 65 -3.77 19.08 -10.73
CA ALA A 65 -4.70 19.37 -11.82
C ALA A 65 -4.21 20.50 -12.75
N LEU A 66 -3.33 21.38 -12.27
CA LEU A 66 -2.73 22.45 -13.07
C LEU A 66 -1.59 21.97 -13.97
N VAL A 67 -1.13 20.72 -13.80
CA VAL A 67 -0.05 20.16 -14.61
C VAL A 67 -0.63 19.62 -15.92
N GLU A 68 -0.27 20.26 -17.03
CA GLU A 68 -0.57 19.74 -18.36
C GLU A 68 0.42 18.63 -18.73
N TRP A 69 -0.07 17.39 -18.70
CA TRP A 69 0.75 16.22 -19.02
C TRP A 69 0.89 16.05 -20.53
N THR A 70 2.12 16.18 -21.02
CA THR A 70 2.49 15.92 -22.40
C THR A 70 3.18 14.55 -22.53
N GLU A 71 3.20 14.00 -23.74
CA GLU A 71 3.93 12.75 -24.02
C GLU A 71 5.42 12.86 -23.66
N LEU A 72 6.02 14.04 -23.86
CA LEU A 72 7.40 14.31 -23.49
C LEU A 72 7.63 14.18 -21.97
N LEU A 73 6.69 14.70 -21.16
CA LEU A 73 6.77 14.59 -19.70
C LEU A 73 6.59 13.14 -19.24
N ASP A 74 5.67 12.39 -19.88
CA ASP A 74 5.52 10.96 -19.61
C ASP A 74 6.79 10.18 -19.95
N HIS A 75 7.44 10.49 -21.08
CA HIS A 75 8.71 9.89 -21.46
C HIS A 75 9.82 10.19 -20.45
N ARG A 76 9.94 11.44 -19.98
CA ARG A 76 10.92 11.80 -18.94
C ARG A 76 10.65 11.09 -17.62
N LEU A 77 9.39 10.96 -17.23
CA LEU A 77 8.99 10.20 -16.05
C LEU A 77 9.37 8.72 -16.18
N ILE A 78 9.01 8.08 -17.30
CA ILE A 78 9.35 6.68 -17.58
C ILE A 78 10.86 6.47 -17.63
N ASP A 79 11.61 7.40 -18.25
CA ASP A 79 13.07 7.34 -18.31
C ASP A 79 13.72 7.50 -16.94
N GLY A 80 13.28 8.48 -16.14
CA GLY A 80 13.74 8.63 -14.76
C GLY A 80 13.51 7.36 -13.95
N ARG A 81 12.35 6.70 -14.14
CA ARG A 81 12.10 5.38 -13.56
C ARG A 81 13.02 4.32 -14.14
N ARG A 82 13.26 4.27 -15.45
CA ARG A 82 14.22 3.34 -16.05
C ARG A 82 15.65 3.53 -15.51
N ARG A 83 16.02 4.74 -15.10
CA ARG A 83 17.31 5.04 -14.43
C ARG A 83 17.35 4.64 -12.95
N GLY A 84 16.25 4.13 -12.39
CA GLY A 84 16.16 3.76 -10.97
C GLY A 84 15.95 4.95 -10.02
N LEU A 85 15.55 6.12 -10.53
CA LEU A 85 15.36 7.32 -9.71
C LEU A 85 14.07 7.26 -8.89
N ASP A 86 14.14 7.81 -7.68
CA ASP A 86 12.95 8.02 -6.86
C ASP A 86 12.08 9.14 -7.43
N MET A 87 10.77 9.08 -7.18
CA MET A 87 9.78 10.04 -7.67
C MET A 87 10.09 11.48 -7.26
N LYS A 88 10.74 11.67 -6.10
CA LYS A 88 11.18 12.99 -5.65
C LYS A 88 12.30 13.58 -6.51
N ILE A 89 13.24 12.75 -6.96
CA ILE A 89 14.33 13.21 -7.84
C ILE A 89 13.77 13.51 -9.23
N ILE A 90 12.90 12.63 -9.73
CA ILE A 90 12.24 12.84 -11.03
C ILE A 90 11.41 14.12 -11.01
N SER A 91 10.69 14.38 -9.92
CA SER A 91 9.86 15.57 -9.78
C SER A 91 10.68 16.86 -9.79
N GLU A 92 11.84 16.85 -9.13
CA GLU A 92 12.83 17.93 -9.21
C GLU A 92 13.38 18.10 -10.64
N GLU A 93 13.75 17.01 -11.32
CA GLU A 93 14.28 17.06 -12.70
C GLU A 93 13.27 17.63 -13.71
N ILE A 94 11.98 17.28 -13.60
CA ILE A 94 10.94 17.76 -14.52
C ILE A 94 10.22 19.01 -14.00
N SER A 95 10.60 19.53 -12.83
CA SER A 95 9.99 20.69 -12.18
C SER A 95 8.46 20.60 -12.01
N ILE A 96 7.98 19.40 -11.65
CA ILE A 96 6.56 19.12 -11.38
C ILE A 96 6.43 18.69 -9.92
N PRO A 97 5.35 19.03 -9.19
CA PRO A 97 5.16 18.57 -7.82
C PRO A 97 5.18 17.04 -7.69
N THR A 98 5.89 16.51 -6.69
CA THR A 98 6.09 15.07 -6.50
C THR A 98 4.79 14.27 -6.45
N HIS A 99 3.74 14.80 -5.83
CA HIS A 99 2.44 14.13 -5.75
C HIS A 99 1.79 13.99 -7.13
N ALA A 100 1.90 15.01 -7.99
CA ALA A 100 1.38 14.97 -9.36
C ALA A 100 2.13 13.93 -10.20
N VAL A 101 3.46 13.83 -10.01
CA VAL A 101 4.28 12.78 -10.64
C VAL A 101 3.86 11.38 -10.20
N GLN A 102 3.59 11.19 -8.90
CA GLN A 102 3.11 9.91 -8.36
C GLN A 102 1.74 9.52 -8.93
N ASP A 103 0.80 10.46 -8.97
CA ASP A 103 -0.54 10.24 -9.52
C ASP A 103 -0.50 9.94 -11.02
N ARG A 104 0.37 10.64 -11.76
CA ARG A 104 0.58 10.37 -13.18
C ARG A 104 1.18 8.99 -13.39
N TRP A 105 2.20 8.62 -12.63
CA TRP A 105 2.81 7.29 -12.70
C TRP A 105 1.79 6.18 -12.45
N ALA A 106 0.95 6.32 -11.43
CA ALA A 106 -0.14 5.37 -11.15
C ALA A 106 -1.14 5.29 -12.31
N THR A 107 -1.40 6.41 -12.99
CA THR A 107 -2.26 6.47 -14.18
C THR A 107 -1.63 5.77 -15.38
N LEU A 108 -0.34 6.00 -15.66
CA LEU A 108 0.40 5.31 -16.72
C LEU A 108 0.45 3.79 -16.49
N LEU A 109 0.63 3.36 -15.23
CA LEU A 109 0.58 1.94 -14.86
C LEU A 109 -0.80 1.32 -15.12
N ARG A 110 -1.88 1.98 -14.69
CA ARG A 110 -3.26 1.50 -14.90
C ARG A 110 -3.64 1.44 -16.38
N ARG A 111 -3.10 2.34 -17.20
CA ARG A 111 -3.31 2.37 -18.65
C ARG A 111 -2.36 1.47 -19.43
N HIS A 112 -1.49 0.72 -18.76
CA HIS A 112 -0.46 -0.12 -19.38
C HIS A 112 0.47 0.65 -20.36
N GLN A 113 0.69 1.94 -20.10
CA GLN A 113 1.55 2.80 -20.92
C GLN A 113 3.02 2.79 -20.46
N VAL A 114 3.32 2.11 -19.35
CA VAL A 114 4.70 1.92 -18.88
C VAL A 114 5.29 0.65 -19.54
N PRO A 115 6.46 0.75 -20.19
CA PRO A 115 7.16 -0.40 -20.75
C PRO A 115 7.44 -1.51 -19.71
N LYS A 116 7.29 -2.77 -20.13
CA LYS A 116 7.41 -3.95 -19.25
C LYS A 116 8.80 -4.07 -18.61
N ASP A 117 9.85 -3.67 -19.30
CA ASP A 117 11.24 -3.63 -18.80
C ASP A 117 11.38 -2.68 -17.60
N VAL A 118 10.75 -1.50 -17.67
CA VAL A 118 10.78 -0.52 -16.58
C VAL A 118 9.99 -1.05 -15.38
N ILE A 119 8.81 -1.65 -15.61
CA ILE A 119 8.05 -2.29 -14.54
C ILE A 119 8.87 -3.41 -13.90
N ALA A 120 9.50 -4.26 -14.71
CA ALA A 120 10.32 -5.37 -14.23
C ALA A 120 11.50 -4.86 -13.40
N MET A 121 12.18 -3.78 -13.83
CA MET A 121 13.29 -3.21 -13.08
C MET A 121 12.91 -2.77 -11.66
N TRP A 122 11.72 -2.18 -11.50
CA TRP A 122 11.22 -1.78 -10.18
C TRP A 122 10.58 -2.91 -9.38
N ARG A 123 10.06 -3.94 -10.07
CA ARG A 123 9.53 -5.15 -9.43
C ARG A 123 10.59 -6.18 -9.09
N ARG A 124 11.84 -6.01 -9.56
CA ARG A 124 13.01 -6.72 -9.05
C ARG A 124 13.23 -6.28 -7.61
N LYS A 125 12.40 -6.79 -6.70
CA LYS A 125 12.86 -7.06 -5.34
C LYS A 125 14.11 -7.92 -5.50
N GLU A 126 15.20 -7.55 -4.83
CA GLU A 126 16.31 -8.48 -4.66
C GLU A 126 15.72 -9.83 -4.25
N GLU A 127 16.12 -10.90 -4.94
CA GLU A 127 15.59 -12.22 -4.66
C GLU A 127 15.83 -12.52 -3.19
N VAL A 128 14.76 -12.58 -2.40
CA VAL A 128 14.85 -12.82 -0.97
C VAL A 128 15.12 -14.30 -0.79
N VAL A 129 16.39 -14.63 -0.56
CA VAL A 129 16.80 -16.01 -0.30
C VAL A 129 16.37 -16.40 1.11
N TRP A 130 15.55 -17.44 1.23
CA TRP A 130 15.13 -18.03 2.49
C TRP A 130 15.94 -19.26 2.81
N THR A 131 16.51 -19.28 4.02
CA THR A 131 17.14 -20.48 4.56
C THR A 131 16.09 -21.36 5.24
N THR A 132 16.36 -22.66 5.31
CA THR A 132 15.49 -23.61 6.01
C THR A 132 15.28 -23.25 7.48
N VAL A 133 16.32 -22.72 8.14
CA VAL A 133 16.27 -22.26 9.53
C VAL A 133 15.33 -21.07 9.71
N GLU A 134 15.27 -20.17 8.74
CA GLU A 134 14.33 -19.03 8.78
C GLU A 134 12.90 -19.49 8.56
N ASP A 135 12.68 -20.42 7.61
CA ASP A 135 11.37 -21.02 7.37
C ASP A 135 10.86 -21.76 8.62
N GLU A 136 11.72 -22.51 9.32
CA GLU A 136 11.41 -23.18 10.59
C GLU A 136 10.97 -22.17 11.67
N LYS A 137 11.70 -21.06 11.81
CA LYS A 137 11.38 -20.01 12.78
C LYS A 137 10.05 -19.32 12.47
N ILE A 138 9.79 -19.01 11.20
CA ILE A 138 8.54 -18.39 10.75
C ILE A 138 7.37 -19.33 11.05
N LEU A 139 7.47 -20.59 10.63
CA LEU A 139 6.42 -21.58 10.84
C LEU A 139 6.22 -21.89 12.32
N GLY A 140 7.29 -21.92 13.12
CA GLY A 140 7.22 -22.20 14.55
C GLY A 140 6.38 -21.18 15.28
N LEU A 141 6.65 -19.90 15.05
CA LEU A 141 5.86 -18.82 15.65
C LEU A 141 4.42 -18.79 15.10
N TYR A 142 4.23 -19.08 13.82
CA TYR A 142 2.89 -19.16 13.23
C TYR A 142 2.04 -20.27 13.85
N LEU A 143 2.60 -21.48 14.03
CA LEU A 143 1.91 -22.59 14.68
C LEU A 143 1.64 -22.34 16.17
N GLN A 144 2.43 -21.48 16.82
CA GLN A 144 2.17 -20.99 18.17
C GLN A 144 1.06 -19.94 18.23
N GLY A 145 0.48 -19.54 17.10
CA GLY A 145 -0.64 -18.61 17.01
C GLY A 145 -0.26 -17.14 16.86
N HIS A 146 1.01 -16.81 16.60
CA HIS A 146 1.44 -15.43 16.39
C HIS A 146 0.96 -14.89 15.03
N SER A 147 0.57 -13.61 15.02
CA SER A 147 0.24 -12.86 13.81
C SER A 147 1.47 -12.54 12.96
N ASP A 148 1.28 -12.28 11.66
CA ASP A 148 2.38 -11.88 10.76
C ASP A 148 3.10 -10.61 11.27
N GLU A 149 2.37 -9.69 11.91
CA GLU A 149 2.92 -8.52 12.62
C GLU A 149 3.87 -8.90 13.74
N GLU A 150 3.48 -9.82 14.62
CA GLU A 150 4.27 -10.24 15.77
C GLU A 150 5.51 -11.04 15.34
N ILE A 151 5.33 -11.97 14.40
CA ILE A 151 6.42 -12.75 13.81
C ILE A 151 7.50 -11.81 13.26
N SER A 152 7.09 -10.78 12.51
CA SER A 152 8.03 -9.82 11.94
C SER A 152 8.80 -9.01 13.00
N LYS A 153 8.17 -8.70 14.13
CA LYS A 153 8.80 -7.99 15.26
C LYS A 153 9.76 -8.89 16.03
N LEU A 154 9.47 -10.19 16.12
CA LEU A 154 10.25 -11.17 16.86
C LEU A 154 11.50 -11.63 16.10
N LEU A 155 11.39 -11.93 14.79
CA LEU A 155 12.48 -12.55 14.03
C LEU A 155 13.48 -11.58 13.41
N LYS A 156 13.05 -10.35 13.09
CA LYS A 156 13.88 -9.25 12.52
C LYS A 156 15.02 -9.73 11.60
N PHE A 157 14.68 -10.47 10.54
CA PHE A 157 15.69 -10.94 9.58
C PHE A 157 16.33 -9.78 8.81
N LYS A 158 17.65 -9.86 8.62
CA LYS A 158 18.40 -8.86 7.88
C LYS A 158 17.99 -8.89 6.41
N ASN A 159 17.71 -7.72 5.84
CA ASN A 159 17.30 -7.53 4.44
C ASN A 159 15.95 -8.17 4.05
N LYS A 160 15.07 -8.46 5.01
CA LYS A 160 13.74 -9.04 4.73
C LYS A 160 12.65 -8.15 5.31
N SER A 161 11.69 -7.79 4.48
CA SER A 161 10.56 -6.98 4.93
C SER A 161 9.51 -7.85 5.61
N LYS A 162 8.61 -7.20 6.36
CA LYS A 162 7.40 -7.82 6.90
C LYS A 162 6.57 -8.51 5.81
N ASP A 163 6.46 -7.86 4.65
CA ASP A 163 5.69 -8.41 3.54
C ASP A 163 6.34 -9.66 2.94
N ASP A 164 7.68 -9.73 2.91
CA ASP A 164 8.38 -10.92 2.44
C ASP A 164 8.19 -12.09 3.42
N MET A 165 8.25 -11.84 4.74
CA MET A 165 7.96 -12.85 5.76
C MET A 165 6.53 -13.38 5.64
N ARG A 166 5.56 -12.48 5.47
CA ARG A 166 4.15 -12.85 5.25
C ARG A 166 4.00 -13.69 3.98
N ALA A 167 4.57 -13.25 2.86
CA ALA A 167 4.51 -13.98 1.59
C ALA A 167 5.12 -15.38 1.73
N ARG A 168 6.29 -15.50 2.38
CA ARG A 168 6.94 -16.78 2.62
C ARG A 168 6.12 -17.70 3.51
N ARG A 169 5.52 -17.16 4.58
CA ARG A 169 4.63 -17.91 5.48
C ARG A 169 3.40 -18.44 4.73
N VAL A 170 2.78 -17.63 3.87
CA VAL A 170 1.69 -18.09 2.98
C VAL A 170 2.17 -19.23 2.09
N GLU A 171 3.33 -19.08 1.45
CA GLU A 171 3.91 -20.09 0.56
C GLU A 171 4.16 -21.41 1.29
N LEU A 172 4.76 -21.38 2.49
CA LEU A 172 5.07 -22.57 3.26
C LEU A 172 3.81 -23.34 3.71
N VAL A 173 2.75 -22.61 4.07
CA VAL A 173 1.47 -23.18 4.53
C VAL A 173 0.64 -23.70 3.35
N MET A 174 0.42 -22.85 2.34
CA MET A 174 -0.44 -23.16 1.18
C MET A 174 0.22 -24.12 0.19
N GLY A 175 1.54 -24.06 0.06
CA GLY A 175 2.32 -24.94 -0.82
C GLY A 175 2.49 -26.36 -0.28
N SER A 176 1.89 -26.68 0.88
CA SER A 176 2.08 -27.96 1.59
C SER A 176 3.55 -28.31 1.75
N SER A 177 4.36 -27.34 2.17
CA SER A 177 5.80 -27.54 2.34
C SER A 177 6.06 -28.77 3.22
N PRO A 178 6.98 -29.68 2.84
CA PRO A 178 7.33 -30.84 3.66
C PRO A 178 7.71 -30.45 5.09
N LEU A 179 8.27 -29.24 5.26
CA LEU A 179 8.60 -28.68 6.56
C LEU A 179 7.35 -28.38 7.40
N TYR A 180 6.33 -27.78 6.79
CA TYR A 180 5.05 -27.50 7.45
C TYR A 180 4.35 -28.79 7.88
N LEU A 181 4.29 -29.78 7.00
CA LEU A 181 3.73 -31.10 7.31
C LEU A 181 4.52 -31.83 8.42
N LYS A 182 5.85 -31.72 8.41
CA LYS A 182 6.71 -32.26 9.46
C LYS A 182 6.43 -31.59 10.80
N MET A 183 6.26 -30.27 10.82
CA MET A 183 5.97 -29.51 12.04
C MET A 183 4.58 -29.75 12.61
N LEU A 184 3.61 -30.10 11.76
CA LEU A 184 2.29 -30.57 12.20
C LEU A 184 2.31 -32.03 12.69
N GLY A 185 3.46 -32.72 12.67
CA GLY A 185 3.58 -34.12 13.07
C GLY A 185 2.96 -35.11 12.06
N MET A 186 2.63 -34.66 10.85
CA MET A 186 1.98 -35.49 9.82
C MET A 186 2.97 -36.37 9.04
N VAL A 187 4.27 -36.04 9.08
CA VAL A 187 5.34 -36.87 8.48
C VAL A 187 5.83 -37.89 9.51
N GLY A 188 4.95 -38.84 9.82
CA GLY A 188 5.19 -39.93 10.77
C GLY A 188 4.60 -41.28 10.34
N SER A 189 4.15 -41.42 9.10
CA SER A 189 3.66 -42.70 8.60
C SER A 189 4.13 -42.93 7.15
N LYS A 190 4.96 -43.97 7.02
CA LYS A 190 5.28 -44.82 5.86
C LYS A 190 5.06 -44.24 4.44
N GLU A 191 6.11 -44.34 3.63
CA GLU A 191 6.10 -44.46 2.16
C GLU A 191 4.80 -44.05 1.48
N THR A 192 4.72 -42.81 0.99
CA THR A 192 3.74 -42.50 -0.04
C THR A 192 4.13 -43.28 -1.30
N PRO A 193 3.28 -44.17 -1.84
CA PRO A 193 3.56 -44.80 -3.11
C PRO A 193 3.57 -43.68 -4.15
N LYS A 194 4.72 -43.45 -4.78
CA LYS A 194 4.85 -42.57 -5.94
C LYS A 194 3.86 -43.08 -6.99
N THR A 195 2.75 -42.38 -7.15
CA THR A 195 1.84 -42.62 -8.27
C THR A 195 2.63 -42.38 -9.55
N GLY A 196 2.52 -43.29 -10.52
CA GLY A 196 3.28 -43.24 -11.78
C GLY A 196 3.12 -41.94 -12.59
N LEU A 197 2.13 -41.11 -12.23
CA LEU A 197 1.88 -39.79 -12.81
C LEU A 197 2.99 -38.77 -12.51
N GLU A 198 3.60 -38.81 -11.31
CA GLU A 198 4.66 -37.86 -10.95
C GLU A 198 5.99 -38.13 -11.67
N LYS A 199 6.23 -39.39 -12.06
CA LYS A 199 7.37 -39.75 -12.92
C LYS A 199 7.17 -39.33 -14.37
N ALA A 200 5.93 -39.23 -14.85
CA ALA A 200 5.60 -38.83 -16.21
C ALA A 200 5.55 -37.31 -16.39
N MET A 201 5.21 -36.55 -15.34
CA MET A 201 5.21 -35.09 -15.39
C MET A 201 6.56 -34.52 -14.97
N GLY A 202 7.54 -34.57 -15.88
CA GLY A 202 8.80 -33.85 -15.75
C GLY A 202 8.56 -32.41 -15.26
N LYS A 203 9.31 -31.99 -14.24
CA LYS A 203 9.22 -30.69 -13.56
C LYS A 203 8.86 -29.58 -14.54
N LYS A 204 7.60 -29.12 -14.52
CA LYS A 204 7.22 -27.90 -15.23
C LYS A 204 7.93 -26.74 -14.55
N LYS A 205 9.01 -26.27 -15.20
CA LYS A 205 9.52 -24.91 -15.07
C LYS A 205 8.34 -23.98 -15.36
N TYR A 206 7.71 -23.44 -14.32
CA TYR A 206 6.75 -22.36 -14.50
C TYR A 206 7.54 -21.10 -14.89
N SER A 207 7.54 -20.79 -16.20
CA SER A 207 7.67 -19.41 -16.68
C SER A 207 6.36 -18.70 -16.39
N TRP A 208 6.41 -17.62 -15.63
CA TRP A 208 5.25 -16.78 -15.39
C TRP A 208 4.97 -15.92 -16.64
N MET A 209 3.76 -16.04 -17.19
CA MET A 209 3.07 -14.98 -17.94
C MET A 209 2.32 -14.08 -16.95
#